data_AF-A0A9P6ZFL3-F1
#
_entry.id   AF-A0A9P6ZFL3-F1
#
_cell.length_a   1.000
_cell.length_b   1.000
_cell.length_c   1.000
_cell.angle_alpha   90.00
_cell.angle_beta   90.00
_cell.angle_gamma   90.00
#
_symmetry.space_group_name_H-M   'P 1'
#
loop_
_entity.id
_entity.type
_entity.pdbx_description
1 polymer ?
#
loop_
_entity_poly.entity_id
_entity_poly.type
_entity_poly.pdbx_seq_one_letter_code
_entity_poly.pdbx_strand_id
1 'polypeptide(L)' 'YMKGHEVAQKSFELTNGDLDILVGRFKKKRPDSGIRYIIGFLCRHGLQVQHRRAVESLCRVDGLGQVL' A
#
# COMPACT_ATOMS: atom_id res chain seq x y z
N TYR A 1 26.11 -2.38 -11.70
CA TYR A 1 25.69 -1.56 -12.85
C TYR A 1 24.17 -1.54 -12.89
N MET A 2 23.59 -0.41 -12.46
CA MET A 2 22.14 -0.17 -12.47
C MET A 2 21.68 -0.02 -13.92
N LYS A 3 20.81 -0.92 -14.38
CA LYS A 3 20.18 -0.86 -15.70
C LYS A 3 18.77 -0.30 -15.51
N GLY A 4 18.51 0.81 -16.19
CA GLY A 4 17.25 1.54 -16.14
C GLY A 4 16.07 0.64 -16.42
N HIS A 5 15.07 0.73 -15.55
CA HIS A 5 13.70 0.33 -15.85
C HIS A 5 12.84 1.59 -15.75
N GLU A 6 12.96 2.43 -16.76
CA GLU A 6 11.89 3.35 -17.17
C GLU A 6 10.79 2.52 -17.83
N VAL A 7 10.15 1.65 -17.04
CA VAL A 7 8.84 1.15 -17.43
C VAL A 7 7.90 2.28 -17.08
N ALA A 8 7.52 3.06 -18.09
CA ALA A 8 6.37 3.98 -18.03
C ALA A 8 5.08 3.15 -17.86
N GLN A 9 4.99 2.44 -16.74
CA GLN A 9 3.78 1.86 -16.24
C GLN A 9 2.99 3.08 -15.77
N LYS A 10 1.94 3.42 -16.50
CA LYS A 10 1.04 4.56 -16.29
C LYS A 10 0.78 4.71 -14.78
N SER A 11 1.64 5.47 -14.11
CA SER A 11 1.60 5.64 -12.68
C SER A 11 0.48 6.63 -12.50
N PHE A 12 -0.74 6.13 -12.26
CA PHE A 12 -1.62 6.88 -11.38
C PHE A 12 -0.71 7.29 -10.22
N GLU A 13 -0.51 8.59 -10.05
CA GLU A 13 0.36 9.15 -9.02
C GLU A 13 -0.30 8.88 -7.67
N LEU A 14 -0.38 7.61 -7.30
CA LEU A 14 -0.86 7.17 -6.01
C LEU A 14 0.23 7.58 -5.06
N THR A 15 0.03 8.74 -4.45
CA THR A 15 0.93 9.27 -3.45
C THR A 15 0.94 8.32 -2.26
N ASN A 16 2.00 8.40 -1.46
CA ASN A 16 2.04 7.60 -0.23
C ASN A 16 0.86 7.96 0.70
N GLY A 17 0.39 9.21 0.70
CA GLY A 17 -0.77 9.63 1.48
C GLY A 17 -2.08 8.97 1.00
N ASP A 18 -2.32 8.89 -0.30
CA ASP A 18 -3.51 8.21 -0.84
C ASP A 18 -3.49 6.71 -0.52
N LEU A 19 -2.30 6.10 -0.60
CA LEU A 19 -2.10 4.71 -0.22
C LEU A 19 -2.39 4.49 1.27
N ASP A 20 -1.87 5.34 2.15
CA ASP A 20 -2.10 5.29 3.60
C ASP A 20 -3.60 5.42 3.93
N ILE A 21 -4.33 6.30 3.24
CA ILE A 21 -5.79 6.45 3.40
C ILE A 21 -6.53 5.18 2.98
N LEU A 22 -6.17 4.58 1.83
CA LEU A 22 -6.79 3.35 1.33
C LEU A 22 -6.52 2.16 2.25
N VAL A 23 -5.27 2.01 2.69
CA VAL A 23 -4.85 0.96 3.64
C VAL A 23 -5.56 1.17 4.98
N GLY A 24 -5.66 2.40 5.47
CA GLY A 24 -6.38 2.73 6.70
C GLY A 24 -7.87 2.42 6.63
N ARG A 25 -8.53 2.74 5.52
CA ARG A 25 -9.94 2.37 5.30
C ARG A 25 -10.12 0.84 5.25
N PHE A 26 -9.19 0.13 4.63
CA PHE A 26 -9.22 -1.32 4.58
C PHE A 26 -9.04 -1.94 5.97
N LYS A 27 -8.02 -1.51 6.74
CA LYS A 27 -7.76 -1.96 8.10
C LYS A 27 -8.89 -1.66 9.07
N LYS A 28 -9.53 -0.50 8.99
CA LYS A 28 -10.74 -0.17 9.79
C LYS A 28 -11.89 -1.16 9.56
N LYS A 29 -12.04 -1.68 8.34
CA LYS A 29 -13.06 -2.69 8.00
C LYS A 29 -12.61 -4.11 8.32
N ARG A 30 -11.31 -4.38 8.32
CA ARG A 30 -10.69 -5.70 8.52
C ARG A 30 -9.42 -5.59 9.36
N PRO A 31 -9.54 -5.44 10.69
CA PRO A 31 -8.40 -5.16 11.57
C PRO A 31 -7.36 -6.30 11.60
N ASP A 32 -7.76 -7.55 11.44
CA ASP A 32 -6.83 -8.70 11.48
C ASP A 32 -6.24 -9.07 10.12
N SER A 33 -6.53 -8.27 9.09
CA SER A 33 -6.05 -8.57 7.73
C SER A 33 -4.60 -8.12 7.53
N GLY A 34 -3.79 -9.04 6.99
CA GLY A 34 -2.38 -8.80 6.68
C GLY A 34 -2.14 -8.27 5.26
N ILE A 35 -0.87 -7.98 4.97
CA ILE A 35 -0.40 -7.34 3.74
C ILE A 35 -0.88 -8.01 2.44
N ARG A 36 -0.99 -9.34 2.42
CA ARG A 36 -1.45 -10.10 1.24
C ARG A 36 -2.85 -9.67 0.79
N TYR A 37 -3.75 -9.40 1.74
CA TYR A 37 -5.13 -8.99 1.44
C TYR A 37 -5.21 -7.53 1.01
N ILE A 38 -4.34 -6.67 1.55
CA ILE A 38 -4.22 -5.27 1.16
C ILE A 38 -3.75 -5.18 -0.31
N ILE A 39 -2.74 -5.94 -0.69
CA ILE A 39 -2.25 -5.97 -2.08
C ILE A 39 -3.34 -6.49 -3.03
N GLY A 40 -4.04 -7.55 -2.63
CA GLY A 40 -5.17 -8.07 -3.41
C GLY A 40 -6.30 -7.05 -3.57
N PHE A 41 -6.61 -6.29 -2.53
CA PHE A 41 -7.59 -5.20 -2.55
C PHE A 41 -7.16 -4.09 -3.52
N LEU A 42 -5.93 -3.59 -3.41
CA LEU A 42 -5.40 -2.54 -4.29
C LEU A 42 -5.40 -3.00 -5.76
N CYS A 43 -4.95 -4.22 -6.03
CA CYS A 43 -4.92 -4.80 -7.37
C CYS A 43 -6.33 -4.92 -7.97
N ARG A 44 -7.33 -5.34 -7.18
CA ARG A 44 -8.74 -5.40 -7.63
C ARG A 44 -9.28 -4.01 -8.00
N HIS A 45 -8.77 -2.95 -7.37
CA HIS A 45 -9.10 -1.56 -7.68
C HIS A 45 -8.26 -0.97 -8.83
N GLY A 46 -7.47 -1.79 -9.53
CA GLY A 46 -6.61 -1.34 -10.63
C GLY A 46 -5.33 -0.64 -10.18
N LEU A 47 -5.03 -0.65 -8.88
CA LEU A 47 -3.84 -0.04 -8.31
C LEU A 47 -2.75 -1.10 -8.17
N GLN A 48 -1.78 -1.07 -9.09
CA GLN A 48 -0.56 -1.84 -8.94
C GLN A 48 0.42 -1.07 -8.05
N VAL A 49 0.60 -1.58 -6.83
CA VAL A 49 1.50 -1.00 -5.84
C VAL A 49 2.62 -1.99 -5.57
N GLN A 50 3.86 -1.50 -5.51
CA GLN A 50 5.00 -2.31 -5.14
C GLN A 50 4.82 -2.86 -3.73
N HIS A 51 5.14 -4.14 -3.53
CA HIS A 51 4.99 -4.81 -2.22
C HIS A 51 5.64 -4.01 -1.08
N ARG A 52 6.84 -3.48 -1.31
CA ARG A 52 7.56 -2.65 -0.34
C ARG A 52 6.78 -1.40 0.07
N ARG A 53 6.20 -0.67 -0.90
CA ARG A 53 5.40 0.54 -0.61
C ARG A 53 4.14 0.20 0.18
N ALA A 54 3.49 -0.92 -0.14
CA ALA A 54 2.32 -1.39 0.60
C ALA A 54 2.67 -1.79 2.05
N VAL A 55 3.83 -2.41 2.27
CA VAL A 55 4.35 -2.72 3.61
C VAL A 55 4.67 -1.45 4.39
N GLU A 56 5.39 -0.51 3.79
CA GLU A 56 5.73 0.77 4.44
C GLU A 56 4.48 1.59 4.79
N SER A 57 3.47 1.58 3.93
CA SER A 57 2.17 2.20 4.19
C SER A 57 1.42 1.50 5.32
N LEU A 58 1.37 0.17 5.29
CA LEU A 58 0.78 -0.62 6.36
C LEU A 58 1.46 -0.35 7.70
N CYS A 59 2.79 -0.31 7.76
CA CYS A 59 3.53 0.01 8.99
C CYS A 59 3.17 1.40 9.54
N ARG A 60 2.95 2.40 8.67
CA ARG A 60 2.52 3.75 9.08
C ARG A 60 1.09 3.77 9.61
N VAL A 61 0.19 3.00 8.99
CA VAL A 61 -1.25 2.99 9.27
C VAL A 61 -1.58 2.10 10.47
N ASP A 62 -1.03 0.89 10.53
CA ASP A 62 -1.33 -0.07 11.60
C ASP A 62 -0.71 0.32 12.93
N GLY A 63 0.33 1.17 12.92
CA GLY A 63 0.83 1.78 14.13
C GLY A 63 1.06 0.76 15.26
N LEU A 64 1.95 -0.22 15.05
CA LEU A 64 2.65 -0.84 16.19
C LEU A 64 3.40 0.21 17.06
N GLY A 65 3.39 1.50 16.67
CA GLY A 65 3.77 2.67 17.48
C GLY A 65 2.64 3.64 17.83
N GLN A 66 1.36 3.24 17.78
CA GLN A 66 0.21 4.02 18.27
C GLN A 66 -0.65 3.26 19.29
N VAL A 67 -0.07 2.23 19.92
CA VAL A 67 -0.61 1.68 21.16
C VAL A 67 0.01 2.47 22.32
N LEU A 68 -0.82 3.38 22.85
CA LEU A 68 -0.73 3.97 24.19
C LEU A 68 -0.64 2.89 25.28
#